data_AF-A0A350P5D1-F1
#
_entry.id   AF-A0A350P5D1-F1
#
_cell.length_a   1.000
_cell.length_b   1.000
_cell.length_c   1.000
_cell.angle_alpha   90.00
_cell.angle_beta   90.00
_cell.angle_gamma   90.00
#
_symmetry.space_group_name_H-M   'P 1'
#
loop_
_entity.id
_entity.type
_entity.pdbx_description
1 polymer ?
#
loop_
_entity_poly.entity_id
_entity_poly.type
_entity_poly.pdbx_seq_one_letter_code
_entity_poly.pdbx_strand_id
1 'polypeptide(L)'
;MFTVTNNTLDANYTCLQAEVSLPARATFDLLGEPLEGDGHKVSAEWILQDESGHVVTLYDWKAVPNALSQQESDEPFTFHIGGHDSMTASNFKDWLVKNLK
;
A
#
# COMPACT_ATOMS: atom_id res chain seq x y z
N MET A 1 5.48 12.99 6.78
CA MET A 1 5.20 11.60 7.22
C MET A 1 3.96 11.10 6.51
N PHE A 2 3.82 9.80 6.21
CA PHE A 2 2.57 9.25 5.67
C PHE A 2 1.70 8.70 6.80
N THR A 3 0.38 8.83 6.66
CA THR A 3 -0.59 8.29 7.63
C THR A 3 -1.75 7.66 6.88
N VAL A 4 -2.24 6.52 7.37
CA VAL A 4 -3.42 5.85 6.84
C VAL A 4 -4.65 6.71 7.12
N THR A 5 -5.38 7.09 6.07
CA THR A 5 -6.60 7.90 6.16
C THR A 5 -7.86 7.10 5.85
N ASN A 6 -7.74 6.04 5.05
CA ASN A 6 -8.87 5.25 4.56
C ASN A 6 -9.98 6.09 3.87
N ASN A 7 -9.63 7.28 3.37
CA ASN A 7 -10.55 8.14 2.65
C ASN A 7 -10.64 7.72 1.17
N THR A 8 -11.63 6.90 0.84
CA THR A 8 -11.82 6.34 -0.51
C THR A 8 -12.04 7.40 -1.59
N LEU A 9 -12.50 8.60 -1.24
CA LEU A 9 -12.67 9.69 -2.21
C LEU A 9 -11.33 10.24 -2.70
N ASP A 10 -10.32 10.25 -1.84
CA ASP A 10 -8.99 10.80 -2.13
C ASP A 10 -8.18 9.88 -3.05
N ALA A 11 -8.44 8.57 -2.98
CA ALA A 11 -7.79 7.56 -3.82
C ALA A 11 -8.30 7.54 -5.27
N ASN A 12 -9.36 8.29 -5.58
CA ASN A 12 -9.88 8.35 -6.95
C ASN A 12 -8.81 8.82 -7.94
N TYR A 13 -8.80 8.20 -9.12
CA TYR A 13 -7.83 8.45 -10.19
C TYR A 13 -6.37 8.18 -9.84
N THR A 14 -6.07 7.60 -8.66
CA THR A 14 -4.75 6.99 -8.46
C THR A 14 -4.59 5.82 -9.43
N CYS A 15 -3.37 5.60 -9.89
CA CYS A 15 -3.01 4.45 -10.71
C CYS A 15 -1.62 3.97 -10.32
N LEU A 16 -1.25 2.77 -10.78
CA LEU A 16 0.06 2.19 -10.50
C LEU A 16 1.18 3.16 -10.92
N GLN A 17 2.00 3.55 -9.97
CA GLN A 17 3.19 4.39 -10.20
C GLN A 17 4.49 3.68 -9.81
N ALA A 18 4.45 2.76 -8.85
CA ALA A 18 5.62 2.02 -8.38
C ALA A 18 5.24 0.67 -7.77
N GLU A 19 6.23 -0.18 -7.56
CA GLU A 19 6.11 -1.44 -6.83
C GLU A 19 7.16 -1.50 -5.71
N VAL A 20 6.84 -2.23 -4.64
CA VAL A 20 7.74 -2.46 -3.51
C VAL A 20 7.58 -3.89 -2.99
N SER A 21 8.70 -4.55 -2.71
CA SER A 21 8.71 -5.90 -2.12
C SER A 21 9.14 -5.82 -0.66
N LEU A 22 8.23 -6.17 0.25
CA LEU A 22 8.40 -6.08 1.70
C LEU A 22 7.71 -7.28 2.37
N PRO A 23 8.14 -7.71 3.57
CA PRO A 23 7.41 -8.70 4.35
C PRO A 23 5.96 -8.25 4.57
N ALA A 24 5.00 -9.14 4.30
CA ALA A 24 3.59 -8.83 4.48
C ALA A 24 3.30 -8.53 5.96
N ARG A 25 3.77 -9.37 6.90
CA ARG A 25 3.58 -9.16 8.33
C ARG A 25 4.00 -7.77 8.80
N ALA A 26 5.23 -7.37 8.50
CA ALA A 26 5.73 -6.06 8.89
C ALA A 26 4.93 -4.90 8.26
N THR A 27 4.40 -5.09 7.05
CA THR A 27 3.55 -4.09 6.38
C THR A 27 2.20 -3.95 7.10
N PHE A 28 1.54 -5.06 7.44
CA PHE A 28 0.29 -5.06 8.23
C PHE A 28 0.50 -4.50 9.64
N ASP A 29 1.62 -4.83 10.30
CA ASP A 29 1.97 -4.29 11.62
C ASP A 29 2.15 -2.77 11.60
N LEU A 30 2.76 -2.23 10.53
CA LEU A 30 3.02 -0.79 10.39
C LEU A 30 1.75 -0.01 10.03
N LEU A 31 0.92 -0.54 9.12
CA LEU A 31 -0.21 0.19 8.53
C LEU A 31 -1.56 -0.14 9.17
N GLY A 32 -1.63 -1.20 9.97
CA GLY A 32 -2.87 -1.70 10.55
C GLY A 32 -3.78 -2.37 9.52
N GLU A 33 -5.07 -2.44 9.84
CA GLU A 33 -6.07 -3.13 9.02
C GLU A 33 -6.30 -2.41 7.68
N PRO A 34 -6.20 -3.12 6.53
CA PRO A 34 -6.51 -2.55 5.23
C PRO A 34 -8.02 -2.38 5.03
N LEU A 35 -8.40 -1.61 4.01
CA LEU A 35 -9.73 -1.65 3.43
C LEU A 35 -9.99 -3.02 2.80
N GLU A 36 -11.26 -3.44 2.84
CA GLU A 36 -11.72 -4.62 2.11
C GLU A 36 -11.54 -4.38 0.60
N GLY A 37 -10.85 -5.31 -0.06
CA GLY A 37 -10.60 -5.24 -1.49
C GLY A 37 -11.85 -5.46 -2.34
N ASP A 38 -11.69 -5.50 -3.67
CA ASP A 38 -12.80 -5.61 -4.63
C ASP A 38 -13.39 -7.03 -4.76
N GLY A 39 -12.93 -7.97 -3.92
CA GLY A 39 -13.32 -9.38 -3.96
C GLY A 39 -12.78 -10.16 -5.17
N HIS A 40 -11.87 -9.58 -5.96
CA HIS A 40 -11.36 -10.22 -7.17
C HIS A 40 -9.89 -9.93 -7.49
N LYS A 41 -9.50 -8.67 -7.68
CA LYS A 41 -8.13 -8.26 -8.06
C LYS A 41 -7.33 -7.76 -6.86
N VAL A 42 -7.98 -7.11 -5.91
CA VAL A 42 -7.35 -6.54 -4.73
C VAL A 42 -7.94 -7.25 -3.52
N SER A 43 -7.09 -7.72 -2.62
CA SER A 43 -7.49 -8.29 -1.34
C SER A 43 -7.27 -7.32 -0.19
N ALA A 44 -6.22 -6.50 -0.25
CA ALA A 44 -5.90 -5.50 0.76
C ALA A 44 -5.52 -4.17 0.08
N GLU A 45 -6.10 -3.07 0.55
CA GLU A 45 -5.74 -1.71 0.13
C GLU A 45 -5.62 -0.77 1.34
N TRP A 46 -4.56 0.03 1.38
CA TRP A 46 -4.45 1.17 2.29
C TRP A 46 -4.46 2.45 1.49
N ILE A 47 -5.14 3.47 2.01
CA ILE A 47 -5.10 4.84 1.48
C ILE A 47 -4.32 5.68 2.47
N LEU A 48 -3.24 6.31 2.01
CA LEU A 48 -2.36 7.10 2.84
C LEU A 48 -2.20 8.51 2.28
N GLN A 49 -1.96 9.45 3.20
CA GLN A 49 -1.73 10.84 2.88
C GLN A 49 -0.49 11.36 3.59
N ASP A 50 0.27 12.24 2.95
CA ASP A 50 1.34 13.00 3.61
C ASP A 50 0.84 14.32 4.21
N GLU A 51 1.71 14.99 4.98
CA GLU A 51 1.43 16.29 5.60
C GLU A 51 1.13 17.42 4.60
N SER A 52 1.53 17.25 3.33
CA SER A 52 1.25 18.20 2.25
C SER A 52 -0.05 17.88 1.49
N GLY A 53 -0.74 16.80 1.87
CA GLY A 53 -1.99 16.38 1.28
C GLY A 53 -1.87 15.43 0.10
N HIS A 54 -0.65 14.98 -0.27
CA HIS A 54 -0.48 14.05 -1.39
C HIS A 54 -0.97 12.65 -1.01
N VAL A 55 -1.71 12.03 -1.93
CA VAL A 55 -2.40 10.75 -1.69
C VAL A 55 -1.68 9.62 -2.43
N VAL A 56 -1.54 8.50 -1.74
CA VAL A 56 -1.06 7.23 -2.30
C VAL A 56 -1.96 6.08 -1.85
N THR A 57 -1.97 5.01 -2.64
CA THR A 57 -2.53 3.72 -2.21
C THR A 57 -1.43 2.67 -2.15
N LEU A 58 -1.54 1.73 -1.22
CA LEU A 58 -0.74 0.51 -1.20
C LEU A 58 -1.71 -0.66 -1.33
N TYR A 59 -1.49 -1.54 -2.29
CA TYR A 59 -2.43 -2.63 -2.54
C TYR A 59 -1.75 -3.84 -3.17
N ASP A 60 -2.34 -5.03 -3.03
CA ASP A 60 -1.97 -6.17 -3.85
C ASP A 60 -2.75 -6.20 -5.18
N TRP A 61 -2.20 -6.83 -6.20
CA TRP A 61 -2.83 -6.89 -7.51
C TRP A 61 -2.78 -8.28 -8.13
N LYS A 62 -3.94 -8.94 -8.17
CA LYS A 62 -4.16 -10.29 -8.68
C LYS A 62 -3.14 -11.30 -8.14
N ALA A 63 -2.75 -11.13 -6.88
CA ALA A 63 -1.75 -11.96 -6.22
C ALA A 63 -2.35 -13.32 -5.81
N VAL A 64 -1.55 -14.38 -6.00
CA VAL A 64 -1.88 -15.75 -5.56
C VAL A 64 -0.60 -16.37 -4.99
N PRO A 65 -0.49 -16.64 -3.68
CA PRO A 65 -1.43 -16.24 -2.61
C PRO A 65 -1.55 -14.71 -2.49
N ASN A 66 -2.71 -14.22 -2.01
CA ASN A 66 -3.00 -12.79 -1.88
C ASN A 66 -2.46 -12.19 -0.57
N ALA A 67 -2.45 -10.86 -0.44
CA ALA A 67 -1.87 -10.19 0.73
C ALA A 67 -2.52 -10.61 2.06
N LEU A 68 -3.86 -10.70 2.11
CA LEU A 68 -4.58 -11.13 3.32
C LEU A 68 -4.20 -12.55 3.75
N SER A 69 -4.03 -13.47 2.81
CA SER A 69 -3.61 -14.85 3.10
C SER A 69 -2.16 -14.95 3.56
N GLN A 70 -1.35 -13.93 3.23
CA GLN A 70 0.06 -13.83 3.58
C GLN A 70 0.30 -12.85 4.74
N GLN A 71 -0.73 -12.32 5.41
CA GLN A 71 -0.60 -11.25 6.40
C GLN A 71 0.32 -11.62 7.57
N GLU A 72 0.48 -12.91 7.86
CA GLU A 72 1.37 -13.44 8.89
C GLU A 72 2.72 -13.91 8.33
N SER A 73 3.08 -13.56 7.09
CA SER A 73 4.30 -14.02 6.43
C SER A 73 5.43 -13.00 6.54
N ASP A 74 6.64 -13.49 6.88
CA ASP A 74 7.88 -12.70 6.80
C ASP A 74 8.52 -12.75 5.40
N GLU A 75 8.00 -13.57 4.49
CA GLU A 75 8.49 -13.65 3.11
C GLU A 75 8.16 -12.35 2.35
N PRO A 76 9.04 -11.89 1.45
CA PRO A 76 8.77 -10.73 0.63
C PRO A 76 7.48 -10.89 -0.19
N PHE A 77 6.60 -9.90 -0.09
CA PHE A 77 5.40 -9.75 -0.89
C PHE A 77 5.48 -8.48 -1.72
N THR A 78 5.14 -8.56 -3.01
CA THR A 78 5.14 -7.40 -3.90
C THR A 78 3.82 -6.66 -3.81
N PHE A 79 3.88 -5.44 -3.28
CA PHE A 79 2.78 -4.49 -3.27
C PHE A 79 2.92 -3.48 -4.42
N HIS A 80 1.78 -3.07 -4.94
CA HIS A 80 1.63 -1.97 -5.86
C HIS A 80 1.42 -0.67 -5.09
N ILE A 81 2.01 0.40 -5.59
CA ILE A 81 1.85 1.75 -5.06
C ILE A 81 1.10 2.58 -6.10
N GLY A 82 -0.11 2.98 -5.74
CA GLY A 82 -0.92 3.91 -6.50
C GLY A 82 -0.60 5.36 -6.13
N GLY A 83 -0.69 6.26 -7.11
CA GLY A 83 -0.57 7.69 -6.88
C GLY A 83 -1.02 8.51 -8.09
N HIS A 84 -1.17 9.82 -7.90
CA HIS A 84 -1.44 10.76 -9.01
C HIS A 84 -0.18 11.13 -9.80
N ASP A 85 1.00 10.90 -9.21
CA ASP A 85 2.29 11.14 -9.83
C ASP A 85 3.37 10.17 -9.28
N SER A 86 4.42 9.97 -10.06
CA SER A 86 5.50 9.04 -9.72
C SER A 86 6.40 9.52 -8.59
N MET A 87 6.50 10.84 -8.36
CA MET A 87 7.36 11.40 -7.32
C MET A 87 6.78 11.08 -5.93
N THR A 88 5.49 11.33 -5.75
CA THR A 88 4.77 11.00 -4.51
C THR A 88 4.85 9.51 -4.20
N ALA A 89 4.62 8.65 -5.20
CA ALA A 89 4.76 7.21 -5.05
C ALA A 89 6.18 6.78 -4.67
N SER A 90 7.21 7.39 -5.28
CA SER A 90 8.61 7.13 -4.93
C SER A 90 8.93 7.56 -3.49
N ASN A 91 8.45 8.74 -3.07
CA ASN A 91 8.65 9.22 -1.70
C ASN A 91 7.98 8.29 -0.68
N PHE A 92 6.80 7.77 -0.99
CA PHE A 92 6.11 6.80 -0.15
C PHE A 92 6.86 5.46 -0.09
N LYS A 93 7.37 4.96 -1.22
CA LYS A 93 8.21 3.76 -1.27
C LYS A 93 9.44 3.90 -0.37
N ASP A 94 10.15 5.01 -0.46
CA ASP A 94 11.33 5.28 0.37
C ASP A 94 10.97 5.36 1.86
N TRP A 95 9.82 5.96 2.17
CA TRP A 95 9.29 6.00 3.53
C TRP A 95 8.97 4.59 4.05
N LEU A 96 8.28 3.72 3.29
CA LEU A 96 8.01 2.34 3.69
C LEU A 96 9.30 1.57 3.98
N VAL A 97 10.24 1.59 3.03
CA VAL A 97 11.53 0.88 3.17
C VAL A 97 12.32 1.38 4.37
N LYS A 98 12.21 2.67 4.72
CA LYS A 98 12.88 3.22 5.91
C LYS A 98 12.23 2.78 7.23
N ASN A 99 10.91 2.63 7.28
CA ASN A 99 10.18 2.29 8.50
C ASN A 99 10.06 0.78 8.76
N LEU A 100 10.40 -0.06 7.77
CA LEU A 100 10.37 -1.52 7.85
C LEU A 100 11.77 -2.16 7.90
N LYS A 101 12.81 -1.33 8.08
CA LYS A 101 14.21 -1.75 8.27
C LYS A 101 14.57 -1.90 9.74
#